data_AF-A0A833LYX3-F1
#
_entry.id   AF-A0A833LYX3-F1
#
_cell.length_a   1.000
_cell.length_b   1.000
_cell.length_c   1.000
_cell.angle_alpha   90.00
_cell.angle_beta   90.00
_cell.angle_gamma   90.00
#
_symmetry.space_group_name_H-M   'P 1'
#
loop_
_entity.id
_entity.type
_entity.pdbx_description
1 polymer ?
#
loop_
_entity_poly.entity_id
_entity_poly.type
_entity_poly.pdbx_seq_one_letter_code
_entity_poly.pdbx_strand_id
1 'polypeptide(L)'
;MAKRQTVPRAPDPESLRVQLVELNNRSRWYSSELWRVLFTFLGLSGGGILSVADNSKFHLGTVLLASGLLGLFVLWHTCKVRKHEIEAVGHLQDTEALLNLAATARAGEGFSVFQIATIIIVVIYLCSGMYIMSSAIG
;
A
#
# COMPACT_ATOMS: atom_id res chain seq x y z
N MET A 1 33.41 40.10 -16.92
CA MET A 1 32.41 40.37 -15.86
C MET A 1 31.99 39.06 -15.22
N ALA A 2 32.46 38.76 -14.00
CA ALA A 2 32.08 37.54 -13.28
C ALA A 2 30.69 37.72 -12.64
N LYS A 3 29.74 36.84 -12.95
CA LYS A 3 28.46 36.76 -12.24
C LYS A 3 28.77 36.41 -10.78
N ARG A 4 28.49 37.32 -9.84
CA ARG A 4 28.44 36.97 -8.40
C ARG A 4 27.38 35.89 -8.23
N GLN A 5 27.80 34.67 -7.94
CA GLN A 5 26.91 33.65 -7.41
C GLN A 5 26.48 34.12 -6.03
N THR A 6 25.22 34.52 -5.90
CA THR A 6 24.60 34.78 -4.61
C THR A 6 24.44 33.44 -3.91
N VAL A 7 25.20 33.22 -2.83
CA VAL A 7 24.97 32.10 -1.92
C VAL A 7 23.49 32.15 -1.50
N PRO A 8 22.71 31.07 -1.67
CA PRO A 8 21.31 31.07 -1.28
C PRO A 8 21.21 31.44 0.20
N ARG A 9 20.39 32.45 0.52
CA ARG A 9 20.09 32.80 1.90
C ARG A 9 19.43 31.58 2.55
N ALA A 10 19.86 31.23 3.77
CA ALA A 10 19.24 30.14 4.50
C ALA A 10 17.72 30.35 4.54
N PRO A 11 16.92 29.34 4.18
CA PRO A 11 15.47 29.46 4.16
C PRO A 11 14.96 29.80 5.57
N ASP A 12 13.91 30.61 5.63
CA ASP A 12 13.29 30.98 6.89
C ASP A 12 12.72 29.74 7.59
N PRO A 13 12.83 29.60 8.93
CA PRO A 13 12.30 28.44 9.67
C PRO A 13 10.82 28.14 9.40
N GLU A 14 10.00 29.17 9.18
CA GLU A 14 8.59 29.01 8.87
C GLU A 14 8.40 28.46 7.45
N SER A 15 9.19 28.91 6.47
CA SER A 15 9.22 28.34 5.12
C SER A 15 9.63 26.86 5.11
N LEU A 16 10.58 26.46 5.97
CA LEU A 16 10.97 25.06 6.14
C LEU A 16 9.84 24.23 6.74
N ARG A 17 9.17 24.77 7.77
CA ARG A 17 7.99 24.13 8.38
C ARG A 17 6.88 23.89 7.37
N VAL A 18 6.55 24.89 6.54
CA VAL A 18 5.54 24.77 5.49
C VAL A 18 5.92 23.70 4.47
N GLN A 19 7.19 23.65 4.05
CA GLN A 19 7.67 22.63 3.11
C GLN A 19 7.59 21.22 3.68
N LEU A 20 7.96 21.02 4.95
CA LEU A 20 7.88 19.72 5.63
C LEU A 20 6.43 19.25 5.79
N VAL A 21 5.52 20.16 6.15
CA VAL A 21 4.09 19.87 6.23
C VAL A 21 3.53 19.47 4.87
N GLU A 22 3.88 20.20 3.81
CA GLU A 22 3.44 19.89 2.45
C GLU A 22 4.01 18.55 1.97
N LEU A 23 5.27 18.24 2.28
CA LEU A 23 5.89 16.95 1.97
C LEU A 23 5.16 15.79 2.68
N ASN A 24 4.88 15.95 3.98
CA ASN A 24 4.11 14.98 4.77
C ASN A 24 2.71 14.78 4.19
N ASN A 25 2.02 15.85 3.80
CA ASN A 25 0.69 15.77 3.16
C ASN A 25 0.74 15.02 1.83
N ARG A 26 1.73 15.29 0.97
CA ARG A 26 1.90 14.57 -0.29
C ARG A 26 2.22 13.09 -0.07
N SER A 27 3.10 12.78 0.87
CA SER A 27 3.41 11.40 1.25
C SER A 27 2.14 10.65 1.67
N ARG A 28 1.32 11.27 2.52
CA ARG A 28 0.04 10.69 2.96
C ARG A 28 -0.95 10.53 1.82
N TRP A 29 -1.00 11.48 0.88
CA TRP A 29 -1.85 11.36 -0.31
C TRP A 29 -1.45 10.15 -1.17
N TYR A 30 -0.17 9.94 -1.43
CA TYR A 30 0.30 8.75 -2.13
C TYR A 30 -0.03 7.45 -1.39
N SER A 31 0.13 7.41 -0.06
CA SER A 31 -0.30 6.27 0.76
C SER A 31 -1.81 6.03 0.66
N SER A 32 -2.62 7.10 0.59
CA SER A 32 -4.08 7.00 0.41
C SER A 32 -4.52 6.54 -0.98
N GLU A 33 -3.60 6.45 -1.94
CA GLU A 33 -3.91 5.96 -3.28
C GLU A 33 -3.66 4.44 -3.42
N LEU A 34 -2.94 3.83 -2.47
CA LEU A 34 -2.65 2.38 -2.43
C LEU A 34 -3.91 1.52 -2.41
N TRP A 35 -5.01 2.10 -1.95
CA TRP A 35 -6.35 1.55 -2.01
C TRP A 35 -6.79 1.11 -3.40
N ARG A 36 -6.33 1.80 -4.44
CA ARG A 36 -6.61 1.42 -5.83
C ARG A 36 -6.04 0.06 -6.19
N VAL A 37 -4.90 -0.32 -5.61
CA VAL A 37 -4.30 -1.65 -5.80
C VAL A 37 -5.25 -2.73 -5.27
N LEU A 38 -5.86 -2.50 -4.11
CA LEU A 38 -6.84 -3.41 -3.52
C LEU A 38 -8.11 -3.52 -4.36
N PHE A 39 -8.70 -2.40 -4.77
CA PHE A 39 -9.89 -2.43 -5.62
C PHE A 39 -9.63 -3.10 -6.97
N THR A 40 -8.44 -2.90 -7.54
CA THR A 40 -8.01 -3.59 -8.76
C THR A 40 -7.91 -5.09 -8.52
N PHE A 41 -7.30 -5.51 -7.40
CA PHE A 41 -7.26 -6.92 -7.01
C PHE A 41 -8.65 -7.54 -6.87
N LEU A 42 -9.58 -6.88 -6.18
CA LEU A 42 -10.94 -7.37 -6.00
C LEU A 42 -11.70 -7.43 -7.33
N GLY A 43 -11.54 -6.43 -8.19
CA GLY A 43 -12.15 -6.40 -9.52
C GLY A 43 -11.65 -7.53 -10.43
N LEU A 44 -10.33 -7.74 -10.47
CA LEU A 44 -9.73 -8.83 -11.26
C LEU A 44 -10.14 -10.20 -10.73
N SER A 45 -10.12 -10.38 -9.41
CA SER A 45 -10.51 -11.65 -8.79
C SER A 45 -12.00 -11.95 -9.01
N GLY A 46 -12.86 -10.95 -8.80
CA GLY A 46 -14.30 -11.07 -9.04
C GLY A 46 -14.62 -11.36 -10.50
N GLY A 47 -13.98 -10.65 -11.45
CA GLY A 47 -14.12 -10.91 -12.88
C GLY A 47 -13.67 -12.32 -13.27
N GLY A 48 -12.54 -12.79 -12.73
CA GLY A 48 -12.05 -14.15 -12.92
C GLY A 48 -13.06 -15.20 -12.43
N ILE A 49 -13.59 -15.03 -11.21
CA ILE A 49 -14.58 -15.95 -10.63
C ILE A 49 -15.87 -15.98 -11.46
N LEU A 50 -16.39 -14.81 -11.86
CA LEU A 50 -17.60 -14.71 -12.68
C LEU A 50 -17.43 -15.28 -14.10
N SER A 51 -16.20 -15.28 -14.63
CA SER A 51 -15.91 -15.81 -15.97
C SER A 51 -15.93 -17.34 -16.05
N VAL A 52 -15.93 -18.04 -14.91
CA VAL A 52 -16.05 -19.51 -14.87
C VAL A 52 -17.52 -19.88 -15.03
N ALA A 53 -18.04 -19.74 -16.26
CA ALA A 53 -19.43 -20.02 -16.61
C ALA A 53 -19.77 -21.53 -16.60
N ASP A 54 -18.77 -22.40 -16.79
CA ASP A 54 -18.98 -23.83 -17.11
C ASP A 54 -19.05 -24.78 -15.89
N ASN A 55 -19.22 -24.28 -14.66
CA ASN A 55 -19.31 -25.10 -13.43
C ASN A 55 -18.16 -26.12 -13.22
N SER A 56 -17.05 -26.02 -13.97
CA SER A 56 -15.91 -26.90 -13.80
C SER A 56 -15.24 -26.59 -12.46
N LYS A 57 -15.44 -27.49 -11.48
CA LYS A 57 -14.82 -27.39 -10.15
C LYS A 57 -13.31 -27.18 -10.25
N PHE A 58 -12.65 -27.86 -11.19
CA PHE A 58 -11.21 -27.72 -11.42
C PHE A 58 -10.82 -26.29 -11.85
N HIS A 59 -11.57 -25.69 -12.78
CA HIS A 59 -11.30 -24.33 -13.25
C HIS A 59 -11.56 -23.30 -12.14
N LEU A 60 -12.68 -23.43 -11.43
CA LEU A 60 -13.01 -22.56 -10.29
C LEU A 60 -11.95 -22.64 -9.19
N GLY A 61 -11.53 -23.86 -8.83
CA GLY A 61 -10.47 -24.09 -7.86
C GLY A 61 -9.15 -23.43 -8.27
N THR A 62 -8.76 -23.56 -9.54
CA THR A 62 -7.55 -22.93 -10.11
C THR A 62 -7.62 -21.41 -10.06
N VAL A 63 -8.76 -20.80 -10.45
CA VAL A 63 -8.96 -19.35 -10.42
C VAL A 63 -8.90 -18.80 -8.99
N LEU A 64 -9.50 -19.51 -8.03
CA LEU A 64 -9.45 -19.12 -6.61
C LEU A 64 -8.02 -19.21 -6.06
N LEU A 65 -7.28 -20.27 -6.38
CA LEU A 65 -5.87 -20.39 -5.98
C LEU A 65 -5.01 -19.28 -6.60
N ALA A 66 -5.15 -19.02 -7.90
CA ALA A 66 -4.42 -17.96 -8.58
C ALA A 66 -4.74 -16.57 -7.99
N SER A 67 -6.02 -16.30 -7.69
CA SER A 67 -6.45 -15.07 -7.03
C SER A 67 -5.89 -14.97 -5.60
N GLY A 68 -5.88 -16.06 -4.84
CA GLY A 68 -5.26 -16.11 -3.51
C GLY A 68 -3.75 -15.80 -3.56
N LEU A 69 -3.02 -16.39 -4.51
CA LEU A 69 -1.59 -16.12 -4.73
C LEU A 69 -1.33 -14.66 -5.13
N LEU A 70 -2.15 -14.10 -6.02
CA LEU A 70 -2.09 -12.69 -6.37
C LEU A 70 -2.32 -11.81 -5.13
N GLY A 71 -3.28 -12.17 -4.29
CA GLY A 71 -3.54 -11.44 -3.06
C GLY A 71 -2.38 -11.53 -2.03
N LEU A 72 -1.63 -12.63 -1.98
CA LEU A 72 -0.37 -12.68 -1.21
C LEU A 72 0.67 -11.68 -1.73
N PHE A 73 0.78 -11.52 -3.05
CA PHE A 73 1.66 -10.51 -3.64
C PHE A 73 1.23 -9.08 -3.30
N VAL A 74 -0.09 -8.82 -3.33
CA VAL A 74 -0.67 -7.54 -2.89
C VAL A 74 -0.37 -7.27 -1.41
N LEU A 75 -0.51 -8.28 -0.55
CA LEU A 75 -0.17 -8.18 0.88
C LEU A 75 1.31 -7.88 1.09
N TRP A 76 2.20 -8.58 0.39
CA TRP A 76 3.63 -8.33 0.46
C TRP A 76 3.99 -6.91 0.02
N HIS A 77 3.41 -6.45 -1.10
CA HIS A 77 3.65 -5.12 -1.63
C HIS A 77 3.16 -4.03 -0.66
N THR A 78 1.93 -4.17 -0.15
CA THR A 78 1.35 -3.22 0.82
C THR A 78 2.13 -3.19 2.14
N CYS A 79 2.60 -4.33 2.66
CA CYS A 79 3.49 -4.37 3.82
C CYS A 79 4.79 -3.59 3.61
N LYS A 80 5.41 -3.70 2.43
CA LYS A 80 6.62 -2.93 2.10
C LYS A 80 6.35 -1.43 2.07
N VAL A 81 5.25 -1.01 1.46
CA VAL A 81 4.92 0.42 1.39
C VAL A 81 4.66 0.99 2.78
N ARG A 82 3.94 0.27 3.65
CA ARG A 82 3.74 0.68 5.04
C ARG A 82 5.06 0.84 5.80
N LYS A 83 5.99 -0.11 5.60
CA LYS A 83 7.32 -0.04 6.23
C LYS A 83 8.06 1.23 5.78
N HIS A 84 8.08 1.50 4.48
CA HIS A 84 8.73 2.70 3.95
C HIS A 84 8.04 4.00 4.39
N GLU A 85 6.72 4.01 4.55
CA GLU A 85 6.00 5.16 5.13
C GLU A 85 6.46 5.44 6.56
N ILE A 86 6.55 4.40 7.40
CA ILE A 86 7.02 4.55 8.79
C ILE A 86 8.46 5.05 8.83
N GLU A 87 9.35 4.50 8.00
CA GLU A 87 10.74 4.95 7.88
C GLU A 87 10.82 6.42 7.42
N ALA A 88 10.05 6.80 6.40
CA ALA A 88 10.02 8.18 5.89
C ALA A 88 9.49 9.18 6.93
N VAL A 89 8.45 8.81 7.68
CA VAL A 89 7.94 9.62 8.80
C VAL A 89 9.00 9.77 9.89
N GLY A 90 9.72 8.69 10.22
CA GLY A 90 10.83 8.75 11.18
C GLY A 90 11.92 9.73 10.74
N HIS A 91 12.37 9.65 9.48
CA HIS A 91 13.35 10.60 8.94
C HIS A 91 12.87 12.05 8.92
N LEU A 92 11.58 12.28 8.70
CA LEU A 92 10.98 13.61 8.81
C LEU A 92 11.01 14.13 10.23
N GLN A 93 10.64 13.29 11.21
CA GLN A 93 10.70 13.66 12.63
C GLN A 93 12.13 13.94 13.09
N ASP A 94 13.11 13.16 12.64
CA ASP A 94 14.53 13.40 12.90
C ASP A 94 14.98 14.74 12.32
N THR A 95 14.53 15.07 11.10
CA THR A 95 14.83 16.36 10.45
C THR A 95 14.18 17.53 11.18
N GLU A 96 12.92 17.38 11.61
CA GLU A 96 12.22 18.37 12.43
C GLU A 96 12.96 18.61 13.77
N ALA A 97 13.45 17.55 14.42
CA ALA A 97 14.23 17.64 15.65
C ALA A 97 15.58 18.34 15.43
N LEU A 98 16.30 18.02 14.36
CA LEU A 98 17.57 18.68 14.01
C LEU A 98 17.39 20.18 13.72
N LEU A 99 16.24 20.56 13.17
CA LEU A 99 15.89 21.96 12.88
C LEU A 99 15.21 22.67 14.08
N ASN A 100 15.03 21.97 15.20
CA ASN A 100 14.36 22.48 16.40
C ASN A 100 12.92 22.97 16.12
N LEU A 101 12.22 22.25 15.23
CA LEU A 101 10.84 22.50 14.82
C LEU A 101 9.88 21.60 15.61
N ALA A 102 8.62 22.04 15.76
CA ALA A 102 7.57 21.20 16.33
C ALA A 102 7.27 20.00 15.41
N ALA A 103 7.09 18.82 16.00
CA ALA A 103 6.83 17.60 15.23
C ALA A 103 5.48 17.67 14.50
N THR A 104 5.50 17.55 13.17
CA THR A 104 4.28 17.57 12.33
C THR A 104 4.06 16.28 11.56
N ALA A 105 5.10 15.46 11.38
CA ALA A 105 5.02 14.19 10.66
C ALA A 105 4.31 13.09 11.47
N ARG A 106 3.35 12.40 10.83
CA ARG A 106 2.58 11.28 11.41
C ARG A 106 2.19 10.26 10.33
N ALA A 107 2.32 8.98 10.64
CA ALA A 107 1.87 7.88 9.77
C ALA A 107 0.34 7.77 9.77
N GLY A 108 -0.24 7.28 8.66
CA GLY A 108 -1.68 7.04 8.55
C GLY A 108 -2.15 5.77 9.28
N GLU A 109 -3.26 5.85 10.02
CA GLU A 109 -3.82 4.70 10.77
C GLU A 109 -4.69 3.76 9.92
N GLY A 110 -5.31 4.30 8.87
CA GLY A 110 -6.32 3.59 8.07
C GLY A 110 -5.82 2.35 7.35
N PHE A 111 -4.51 2.24 7.09
CA PHE A 111 -3.90 1.14 6.32
C PHE A 111 -4.07 -0.24 6.98
N SER A 112 -4.22 -0.29 8.30
CA SER A 112 -4.26 -1.52 9.09
C SER A 112 -5.52 -2.37 8.84
N VAL A 113 -6.69 -1.74 8.77
CA VAL A 113 -7.98 -2.43 8.54
C VAL A 113 -8.00 -3.13 7.18
N PHE A 114 -7.37 -2.54 6.17
CA PHE A 114 -7.35 -3.08 4.81
C PHE A 114 -6.40 -4.25 4.64
N GLN A 115 -5.27 -4.23 5.34
CA GLN A 115 -4.40 -5.39 5.41
C GLN A 115 -5.16 -6.58 6.01
N ILE A 116 -5.91 -6.37 7.09
CA ILE A 116 -6.71 -7.43 7.72
C ILE A 116 -7.77 -7.96 6.75
N ALA A 117 -8.53 -7.08 6.09
CA ALA A 117 -9.54 -7.50 5.12
C ALA A 117 -8.93 -8.30 3.96
N THR A 118 -7.79 -7.87 3.43
CA THR A 118 -7.07 -8.56 2.35
C THR A 118 -6.57 -9.93 2.81
N ILE A 119 -6.03 -10.04 4.03
CA ILE A 119 -5.61 -11.32 4.62
C ILE A 119 -6.79 -12.30 4.66
N ILE A 120 -7.95 -11.85 5.16
CA ILE A 120 -9.14 -12.70 5.25
C ILE A 120 -9.56 -13.19 3.86
N ILE A 121 -9.61 -12.31 2.86
CA ILE A 121 -10.01 -12.67 1.49
C ILE A 121 -9.02 -13.66 0.88
N VAL A 122 -7.72 -13.44 1.06
CA VAL A 122 -6.67 -14.36 0.57
C VAL A 122 -6.81 -15.73 1.19
N VAL A 123 -7.01 -15.81 2.51
CA VAL A 123 -7.19 -17.08 3.21
C VAL A 123 -8.43 -17.80 2.70
N ILE A 124 -9.55 -17.09 2.51
CA ILE A 124 -10.76 -17.67 1.93
C ILE A 124 -10.48 -18.23 0.54
N TYR A 125 -9.85 -17.47 -0.35
CA TYR A 125 -9.55 -17.92 -1.71
C TYR A 125 -8.63 -19.14 -1.75
N LEU A 126 -7.58 -19.17 -0.93
CA LEU A 126 -6.66 -20.30 -0.86
C LEU A 126 -7.36 -21.54 -0.29
N CYS A 127 -8.07 -21.41 0.83
CA CYS A 127 -8.78 -22.52 1.47
C CYS A 127 -9.90 -23.08 0.57
N SER A 128 -10.74 -22.21 0.01
CA SER A 128 -11.81 -22.61 -0.91
C SER A 128 -11.25 -23.22 -2.19
N GLY A 129 -10.18 -22.64 -2.75
CA GLY A 129 -9.50 -23.18 -3.93
C GLY A 129 -8.95 -24.58 -3.69
N MET A 130 -8.22 -24.78 -2.58
CA MET A 130 -7.69 -26.10 -2.19
C MET A 130 -8.81 -27.13 -1.97
N TYR A 131 -9.89 -26.74 -1.28
CA TYR A 131 -11.04 -27.61 -1.01
C TYR A 131 -11.76 -28.03 -2.30
N ILE A 132 -12.02 -27.08 -3.19
CA ILE A 132 -12.69 -27.37 -4.47
C ILE A 132 -11.80 -28.28 -5.33
N MET A 133 -10.50 -28.01 -5.38
CA MET A 133 -9.53 -28.83 -6.10
C MET A 133 -9.45 -30.26 -5.59
N SER A 134 -9.41 -30.46 -4.27
CA SER A 134 -9.40 -31.82 -3.70
C SER A 134 -10.69 -32.57 -4.00
N SER A 135 -11.83 -31.88 -3.98
CA SER A 135 -13.14 -32.45 -4.34
C SER A 135 -13.34 -32.75 -5.82
N ALA A 136 -12.43 -32.26 -6.68
CA ALA A 136 -12.47 -32.48 -8.13
C ALA A 136 -11.56 -33.64 -8.58
N ILE A 137 -10.62 -34.06 -7.72
CA ILE A 137 -9.66 -35.14 -8.00
C ILE A 137 -10.09 -36.47 -7.35
N GLY A 138 -10.84 -36.42 -6.24
CA GLY A 138 -11.42 -37.60 -5.58
C GLY A 138 -12.82 -37.93 -6.11
#